data_AF-A0A7R8ZI76-F1
#
_entry.id   AF-A0A7R8ZI76-F1
#
_cell.length_a   1.000
_cell.length_b   1.000
_cell.length_c   1.000
_cell.angle_alpha   90.00
_cell.angle_beta   90.00
_cell.angle_gamma   90.00
#
_symmetry.space_group_name_H-M   'P 1'
#
loop_
_entity.id
_entity.type
_entity.pdbx_description
1 polymer ?
#
loop_
_entity_poly.entity_id
_entity_poly.type
_entity_poly.pdbx_seq_one_letter_code
_entity_poly.pdbx_strand_id
1 'polypeptide(L)'
;MFALQQAVNAMRTGQCDAALVGGVNLCLKPTCSLQFHRLNMLSPSGMCKAFDASGDGYVRSEAAMVIYLQKSSVAKRVYATVLNAKTNTDGNKVQGITFPSGEMQKKLIKEVYDEIGLRPSDVAYVEAHGTGTKVRMLMEV
;
A
#
# COMPACT_ATOMS: atom_id res chain seq x y z
N MET A 1 -3.23 -1.22 -4.59
CA MET A 1 -3.59 0.13 -4.10
C MET A 1 -3.55 1.22 -5.18
N PHE A 2 -2.51 1.34 -6.02
CA PHE A 2 -2.51 2.36 -7.10
C PHE A 2 -3.73 2.26 -8.05
N ALA A 3 -4.14 1.05 -8.45
CA ALA A 3 -5.35 0.84 -9.25
C ALA A 3 -6.64 1.35 -8.60
N LEU A 4 -6.76 1.24 -7.26
CA LEU A 4 -7.88 1.81 -6.49
C LEU A 4 -7.86 3.33 -6.59
N GLN A 5 -6.70 3.95 -6.42
CA GLN A 5 -6.55 5.40 -6.51
C GLN A 5 -6.92 5.93 -7.91
N GLN A 6 -6.49 5.24 -8.97
CA GLN A 6 -6.86 5.58 -10.35
C GLN A 6 -8.36 5.47 -10.59
N ALA A 7 -9.00 4.41 -10.09
CA ALA A 7 -10.45 4.25 -10.19
C ALA A 7 -11.22 5.34 -9.43
N VAL A 8 -10.78 5.70 -8.23
CA VAL A 8 -11.37 6.80 -7.45
C VAL A 8 -11.24 8.12 -8.21
N ASN A 9 -10.09 8.39 -8.82
CA ASN A 9 -9.88 9.58 -9.64
C ASN A 9 -10.82 9.60 -10.86
N ALA A 10 -10.91 8.50 -11.62
CA ALA A 10 -11.79 8.40 -12.78
C ALA A 10 -13.26 8.61 -12.40
N MET A 11 -13.70 8.05 -11.27
CA MET A 11 -15.06 8.25 -10.77
C MET A 11 -15.32 9.69 -10.31
N ARG A 12 -14.35 10.32 -9.64
CA ARG A 12 -14.46 11.72 -9.18
C ARG A 12 -14.52 12.71 -10.33
N THR A 13 -13.79 12.46 -11.42
CA THR A 13 -13.80 13.30 -12.63
C THR A 13 -14.95 12.97 -13.58
N GLY A 14 -15.83 12.03 -13.22
CA GLY A 14 -16.98 11.65 -14.03
C GLY A 14 -16.65 10.81 -15.27
N GLN A 15 -15.44 10.26 -15.37
CA GLN A 15 -15.04 9.37 -16.47
C GLN A 15 -15.74 8.00 -16.39
N CYS A 16 -16.15 7.57 -15.19
CA CYS A 16 -16.96 6.37 -14.99
C CYS A 16 -17.89 6.49 -13.77
N ASP A 17 -18.99 5.75 -13.78
CA ASP A 17 -19.95 5.70 -12.66
C ASP A 17 -19.66 4.59 -11.64
N ALA A 18 -18.88 3.59 -12.07
CA ALA A 18 -18.46 2.46 -11.27
C ALA A 18 -17.16 1.87 -11.81
N ALA A 19 -16.45 1.12 -10.97
CA ALA A 19 -15.19 0.47 -11.34
C ALA A 19 -15.01 -0.88 -10.63
N LEU A 20 -14.42 -1.84 -11.35
CA LEU A 20 -13.83 -3.04 -10.75
C LEU A 20 -12.33 -2.81 -10.58
N VAL A 21 -11.83 -2.98 -9.36
CA VAL A 21 -10.41 -2.84 -9.04
C VAL A 21 -9.88 -4.19 -8.60
N GLY A 22 -8.92 -4.72 -9.35
CA GLY A 22 -8.31 -6.01 -9.09
C GLY A 22 -6.85 -5.92 -8.66
N GLY A 23 -6.39 -6.93 -7.94
CA GLY A 23 -4.98 -7.20 -7.67
C GLY A 23 -4.73 -8.70 -7.68
N VAL A 24 -3.72 -9.14 -8.44
CA VAL A 24 -3.36 -10.56 -8.57
C VAL A 24 -1.86 -10.71 -8.43
N ASN A 25 -1.43 -11.68 -7.62
CA ASN A 25 -0.05 -12.12 -7.53
C ASN A 25 0.00 -13.65 -7.40
N LEU A 26 0.83 -14.29 -8.23
CA LEU A 26 1.07 -15.73 -8.21
C LEU A 26 2.60 -16.00 -8.20
N CYS A 27 3.02 -16.97 -7.41
CA CYS A 27 4.40 -17.37 -7.18
C CYS A 27 4.76 -18.62 -8.01
N LEU A 28 4.57 -18.53 -9.32
CA LEU A 28 4.67 -19.69 -10.23
C LEU A 28 6.11 -20.16 -10.50
N LYS A 29 7.08 -19.24 -10.46
CA LYS A 29 8.49 -19.53 -10.80
C LYS A 29 9.38 -19.38 -9.57
N PRO A 30 10.16 -20.41 -9.20
CA PRO A 30 11.06 -20.33 -8.04
C PRO A 30 12.22 -19.35 -8.25
N THR A 31 12.61 -19.10 -9.50
CA THR A 31 13.68 -18.14 -9.84
C THR A 31 13.39 -16.72 -9.35
N CYS A 32 12.12 -16.29 -9.35
CA CYS A 32 11.73 -15.00 -8.77
C CYS A 32 11.97 -14.97 -7.26
N SER A 33 11.62 -16.02 -6.53
CA SER A 33 11.91 -16.10 -5.09
C SER A 33 13.42 -16.10 -4.82
N LEU A 34 14.20 -16.79 -5.64
CA LEU A 34 15.66 -16.80 -5.51
C LEU A 34 16.26 -15.41 -5.74
N GLN A 35 15.73 -14.62 -6.67
CA GLN A 35 16.15 -13.23 -6.88
C GLN A 35 15.89 -12.36 -5.65
N PHE A 36 14.68 -12.42 -5.08
CA PHE A 36 14.37 -11.67 -3.85
C PHE A 36 15.19 -12.13 -2.64
N HIS A 37 15.50 -13.44 -2.56
CA HIS A 37 16.39 -13.97 -1.54
C HIS A 37 17.82 -13.40 -1.69
N ARG A 38 18.37 -13.37 -2.90
CA ARG A 38 19.69 -12.77 -3.17
C ARG A 38 19.76 -11.27 -2.87
N LEU A 39 18.63 -10.57 -2.93
CA LEU A 39 18.51 -9.17 -2.51
C LEU A 39 18.30 -8.99 -1.00
N ASN A 40 18.37 -10.07 -0.21
CA ASN A 40 18.13 -10.08 1.24
C ASN A 40 16.77 -9.47 1.63
N MET A 41 15.75 -9.65 0.79
CA MET A 41 14.40 -9.14 1.06
C MET A 41 13.48 -10.17 1.72
N LEU A 42 13.80 -11.47 1.61
CA LEU A 42 12.97 -12.54 2.13
C LEU A 42 13.42 -12.98 3.52
N SER A 43 12.46 -13.18 4.43
CA SER A 43 12.72 -13.71 5.77
C SER A 43 13.19 -15.17 5.68
N PRO A 44 14.34 -15.53 6.28
CA PRO A 44 14.78 -16.93 6.39
C PRO A 44 13.81 -17.79 7.21
N SER A 45 13.10 -17.17 8.16
CA SER A 45 12.11 -17.84 9.00
C SER A 45 10.77 -18.06 8.32
N GLY A 46 10.57 -17.50 7.11
CA GLY A 46 9.30 -17.62 6.40
C GLY A 46 8.14 -16.91 7.10
N MET A 47 8.42 -15.85 7.87
CA MET A 47 7.41 -15.05 8.57
C MET A 47 7.61 -13.54 8.35
N CYS A 48 6.52 -12.81 8.09
CA CYS A 48 6.51 -11.34 8.14
C CYS A 48 6.34 -10.89 9.60
N LYS A 49 7.45 -10.59 10.28
CA LYS A 49 7.42 -10.15 11.69
C LYS A 49 7.23 -8.64 11.79
N ALA A 50 6.07 -8.14 11.35
CA ALA A 50 5.76 -6.71 11.32
C ALA A 50 5.89 -6.07 12.71
N PHE A 51 6.61 -4.95 12.79
CA PHE A 51 6.86 -4.17 14.02
C PHE A 51 7.61 -4.90 15.14
N ASP A 52 8.15 -6.09 14.85
CA ASP A 52 8.99 -6.85 15.78
C ASP A 52 10.47 -6.53 15.54
N ALA A 53 11.25 -6.37 16.62
CA ALA A 53 12.69 -6.10 16.53
C ALA A 53 13.47 -7.20 15.79
N SER A 54 12.92 -8.42 15.73
CA SER A 54 13.45 -9.58 15.01
C SER A 54 13.04 -9.65 13.54
N GLY A 55 12.43 -8.59 12.99
CA GLY A 55 12.13 -8.45 11.56
C GLY A 55 13.37 -8.66 10.69
N ASP A 56 13.30 -9.61 9.77
CA ASP A 56 14.42 -10.11 8.96
C ASP A 56 14.05 -10.27 7.47
N GLY A 57 12.92 -9.71 7.04
CA GLY A 57 12.43 -9.81 5.67
C GLY A 57 10.92 -10.04 5.59
N TYR A 58 10.40 -10.14 4.37
CA TYR A 58 9.00 -10.49 4.12
C TYR A 58 8.87 -11.90 3.55
N VAL A 59 7.62 -12.36 3.42
CA VAL A 59 7.25 -13.64 2.80
C VAL A 59 6.43 -13.37 1.56
N ARG A 60 6.78 -14.03 0.46
CA ARG A 60 5.95 -13.95 -0.76
C ARG A 60 4.68 -14.76 -0.56
N SER A 61 3.55 -14.20 -0.97
CA SER A 61 2.26 -14.86 -0.88
C SER A 61 1.48 -14.69 -2.18
N GLU A 62 0.49 -15.53 -2.39
CA GLU A 62 -0.40 -15.47 -3.55
C GLU A 62 -1.75 -14.91 -3.14
N ALA A 63 -2.36 -14.14 -4.03
CA ALA A 63 -3.70 -13.61 -3.83
C ALA A 63 -4.30 -13.20 -5.17
N ALA A 64 -5.62 -13.33 -5.29
CA ALA A 64 -6.42 -12.70 -6.32
C ALA A 64 -7.60 -12.04 -5.63
N MET A 65 -7.73 -10.72 -5.76
CA MET A 65 -8.78 -9.94 -5.09
C MET A 65 -9.40 -8.95 -6.07
N VAL A 66 -10.69 -8.72 -5.91
CA VAL A 66 -11.45 -7.71 -6.65
C VAL A 66 -12.36 -6.97 -5.67
N ILE A 67 -12.39 -5.64 -5.81
CA ILE A 67 -13.36 -4.78 -5.14
C ILE A 67 -14.17 -4.03 -6.18
N TYR A 68 -15.45 -3.78 -5.86
CA TYR A 68 -16.35 -3.00 -6.69
C TYR A 68 -16.57 -1.63 -6.06
N LEU A 69 -16.36 -0.59 -6.85
CA LEU A 69 -16.58 0.80 -6.47
C LEU A 69 -17.77 1.34 -7.26
N GLN A 70 -18.63 2.09 -6.58
CA GLN A 70 -19.78 2.76 -7.18
C GLN A 70 -20.13 4.00 -6.35
N LYS A 71 -20.94 4.90 -6.90
CA LYS A 71 -21.50 6.03 -6.16
C LYS A 71 -22.37 5.52 -5.01
N SER A 72 -22.22 6.10 -3.82
CA SER A 72 -22.97 5.68 -2.62
C SER A 72 -24.48 5.82 -2.78
N SER A 73 -24.94 6.78 -3.58
CA SER A 73 -26.36 7.02 -3.87
C SER A 73 -27.09 5.86 -4.54
N VAL A 74 -26.36 4.96 -5.20
CA VAL A 74 -26.94 3.79 -5.91
C VAL A 74 -26.45 2.45 -5.32
N ALA A 75 -25.63 2.50 -4.28
CA ALA A 75 -25.03 1.30 -3.70
C ALA A 75 -26.04 0.53 -2.84
N LYS A 76 -26.27 -0.75 -3.15
CA LYS A 76 -27.09 -1.65 -2.33
C LYS A 76 -26.42 -2.08 -1.02
N ARG A 77 -25.09 -2.08 -0.99
CA ARG A 77 -24.26 -2.41 0.17
C ARG A 77 -23.00 -1.56 0.14
N VAL A 78 -22.66 -0.96 1.28
CA VAL A 78 -21.48 -0.11 1.44
C VAL A 78 -20.64 -0.68 2.59
N TYR A 79 -19.40 -1.07 2.30
CA TYR A 79 -18.44 -1.49 3.33
C TYR A 79 -17.66 -0.31 3.91
N ALA A 80 -17.26 0.63 3.05
CA ALA A 80 -16.57 1.85 3.42
C ALA A 80 -16.74 2.91 2.33
N THR A 81 -16.52 4.17 2.68
CA THR A 81 -16.45 5.30 1.75
C THR A 81 -15.00 5.73 1.60
N VAL A 82 -14.52 5.88 0.37
CA VAL A 82 -13.17 6.39 0.12
C VAL A 82 -13.16 7.91 0.24
N LEU A 83 -12.67 8.42 1.37
CA LEU A 83 -12.58 9.86 1.65
C LEU A 83 -11.53 10.54 0.78
N ASN A 84 -10.36 9.92 0.61
CA ASN A 84 -9.33 10.40 -0.30
C ASN A 84 -8.37 9.27 -0.71
N ALA A 85 -7.69 9.43 -1.85
CA ALA A 85 -6.67 8.52 -2.32
C ALA A 85 -5.64 9.27 -3.18
N LYS A 86 -4.35 9.20 -2.79
CA LYS A 86 -3.24 9.81 -3.53
C LYS A 86 -2.05 8.86 -3.60
N THR A 87 -1.09 9.24 -4.43
CA THR A 87 0.16 8.52 -4.68
C THR A 87 1.25 9.54 -4.94
N ASN A 88 2.47 9.26 -4.47
CA ASN A 88 3.68 9.96 -4.88
C ASN A 88 4.82 8.94 -5.06
N THR A 89 6.01 9.43 -5.35
CA THR A 89 7.20 8.61 -5.57
C THR A 89 8.33 9.10 -4.69
N ASP A 90 9.12 8.17 -4.16
CA ASP A 90 10.27 8.43 -3.29
C ASP A 90 11.34 9.36 -3.91
N GLY A 91 11.41 9.47 -5.24
CA GLY A 91 12.40 10.29 -5.93
C GLY A 91 13.83 9.73 -5.83
N ASN A 92 14.82 10.61 -6.00
CA ASN A 92 16.23 10.25 -5.91
C ASN A 92 16.70 10.14 -4.46
N LYS A 93 17.39 9.05 -4.13
CA LYS A 93 17.89 8.74 -2.77
C LYS A 93 19.33 8.27 -2.86
N VAL A 94 20.17 8.78 -1.96
CA VAL A 94 21.60 8.44 -1.89
C VAL A 94 21.81 6.95 -1.56
N GLN A 95 20.91 6.37 -0.77
CA GLN A 95 20.96 4.97 -0.30
C GLN A 95 20.54 3.96 -1.39
N GLY A 96 20.14 4.43 -2.58
CA GLY A 96 19.69 3.60 -3.69
C GLY A 96 18.16 3.50 -3.82
N ILE A 97 17.72 2.98 -4.97
CA ILE A 97 16.31 3.00 -5.38
C ILE A 97 15.37 2.19 -4.45
N THR A 98 15.87 1.11 -3.86
CA THR A 98 15.11 0.19 -3.00
C THR A 98 14.97 0.68 -1.57
N PHE A 99 15.73 1.70 -1.15
CA PHE A 99 15.64 2.27 0.18
C PHE A 99 14.34 3.09 0.32
N PRO A 100 13.47 2.85 1.31
CA PRO A 100 12.22 3.61 1.46
C PRO A 100 12.50 5.03 1.97
N SER A 101 11.76 6.02 1.46
CA SER A 101 11.82 7.40 1.98
C SER A 101 10.66 7.69 2.95
N GLY A 102 10.95 7.77 4.26
CA GLY A 102 9.97 8.16 5.27
C GLY A 102 9.44 9.59 5.07
N GLU A 103 10.30 10.52 4.65
CA GLU A 103 9.91 11.90 4.36
C GLU A 103 8.88 12.00 3.23
N MET A 104 9.06 11.24 2.14
CA MET A 104 8.12 11.25 1.02
C MET A 104 6.79 10.56 1.40
N GLN A 105 6.83 9.52 2.22
CA GLN A 105 5.63 8.85 2.74
C GLN A 105 4.85 9.78 3.69
N LYS A 106 5.54 10.45 4.61
CA LYS A 106 4.95 11.46 5.52
C LYS A 106 4.32 12.62 4.75
N LYS A 107 5.00 13.10 3.71
CA LYS A 107 4.47 14.14 2.82
C LYS A 107 3.17 13.69 2.16
N LEU A 108 3.12 12.47 1.62
CA LEU A 108 1.91 11.91 1.01
C LEU A 108 0.75 11.87 2.01
N ILE A 109 0.98 11.33 3.21
CA ILE A 109 -0.05 11.21 4.25
C ILE A 109 -0.58 12.59 4.64
N LYS A 110 0.32 13.56 4.84
CA LYS A 110 -0.06 14.94 5.17
C LYS A 110 -0.91 15.58 4.08
N GLU A 111 -0.52 15.46 2.81
CA GLU A 111 -1.32 15.98 1.69
C GLU A 111 -2.71 15.35 1.63
N VAL A 112 -2.81 14.03 1.84
CA VAL A 112 -4.08 13.32 1.86
C VAL A 112 -5.00 13.86 2.95
N TYR A 113 -4.46 14.13 4.15
CA TYR A 113 -5.22 14.62 5.30
C TYR A 113 -5.64 16.08 5.12
N ASP A 114 -4.71 16.93 4.70
CA ASP A 114 -4.92 18.36 4.51
C ASP A 114 -6.02 18.63 3.45
N GLU A 115 -6.07 17.85 2.36
CA GLU A 115 -7.07 18.01 1.28
C GLU A 115 -8.52 17.76 1.71
N ILE A 116 -8.73 16.95 2.74
CA ILE A 116 -10.07 16.63 3.27
C ILE A 116 -10.30 17.19 4.68
N GLY A 117 -9.37 17.99 5.19
CA GLY A 117 -9.44 18.56 6.54
C GLY A 117 -9.46 17.50 7.66
N LEU A 118 -8.88 16.32 7.44
CA LEU A 118 -8.85 15.24 8.42
C LEU A 118 -7.73 15.48 9.43
N ARG A 119 -8.02 15.40 10.73
CA ARG A 119 -6.99 15.48 11.76
C ARG A 119 -6.49 14.08 12.10
N PRO A 120 -5.22 13.91 12.48
CA PRO A 120 -4.70 12.61 12.91
C PRO A 120 -5.49 11.97 14.06
N SER A 121 -6.06 12.79 14.95
CA SER A 121 -6.93 12.32 16.05
C SER A 121 -8.24 11.70 15.59
N ASP A 122 -8.66 11.93 14.35
CA ASP A 122 -9.89 11.40 13.78
C ASP A 122 -9.69 9.96 13.23
N VAL A 123 -8.45 9.46 13.23
CA VAL A 123 -8.09 8.16 12.67
C VAL A 123 -7.94 7.13 13.79
N ALA A 124 -8.86 6.16 13.81
CA ALA A 124 -8.84 5.08 14.80
C ALA A 124 -7.81 3.98 14.49
N TYR A 125 -7.47 3.80 13.21
CA TYR A 125 -6.64 2.69 12.75
C TYR A 125 -5.88 3.04 11.47
N VAL A 126 -4.65 2.55 11.35
CA VAL A 126 -3.82 2.64 10.16
C VAL A 126 -3.33 1.25 9.80
N GLU A 127 -3.69 0.77 8.61
CA GLU A 127 -3.10 -0.42 8.00
C GLU A 127 -1.77 -0.01 7.35
N ALA A 128 -0.65 -0.42 7.94
CA ALA A 128 0.68 -0.16 7.41
C ALA A 128 1.12 -1.23 6.41
N HIS A 129 2.11 -0.93 5.56
CA HIS A 129 2.67 -1.91 4.62
C HIS A 129 3.39 -3.06 5.33
N GLY A 130 4.08 -2.76 6.45
CA GLY A 130 4.41 -3.75 7.48
C GLY A 130 5.23 -4.94 7.00
N THR A 131 6.17 -4.76 6.06
CA THR A 131 6.82 -5.89 5.37
C THR A 131 7.81 -6.72 6.21
N GLY A 132 7.92 -6.57 7.52
CA GLY A 132 8.89 -7.37 8.28
C GLY A 132 10.37 -6.98 8.07
N THR A 133 10.68 -5.92 7.32
CA THR A 133 12.08 -5.48 7.08
C THR A 133 12.48 -4.37 8.06
N LYS A 134 13.68 -4.49 8.66
CA LYS A 134 14.20 -3.52 9.65
C LYS A 134 14.18 -2.07 9.13
N VAL A 135 14.66 -1.89 7.89
CA VAL A 135 14.78 -0.55 7.30
C VAL A 135 13.42 0.10 7.05
N ARG A 136 12.43 -0.66 6.56
CA ARG A 136 11.11 -0.09 6.25
C ARG A 136 10.33 0.26 7.51
N MET A 137 10.34 -0.61 8.53
CA MET A 137 9.60 -0.34 9.77
C MET A 137 10.04 0.96 10.44
N LEU A 138 11.35 1.25 10.49
CA LEU A 138 11.87 2.48 11.09
C LEU A 138 11.45 3.75 10.32
N MET A 139 11.08 3.62 9.04
CA MET A 139 10.72 4.75 8.17
C MET A 139 9.22 4.93 8.01
N GLU A 140 8.43 3.91 8.32
CA GLU A 140 6.97 3.87 8.13
C GLU A 140 6.19 4.16 9.42
N VAL A 141 6.86 4.11 10.58
CA VAL A 141 6.34 4.48 11.90
C VAL A 141 6.80 5.89 12.25
#